data_AF-H2YZN5-F1
#
_entry.id   AF-H2YZN5-F1
#
_cell.length_a   1.000
_cell.length_b   1.000
_cell.length_c   1.000
_cell.angle_alpha   90.00
_cell.angle_beta   90.00
_cell.angle_gamma   90.00
#
_symmetry.space_group_name_H-M   'P 1'
#
loop_
_entity.id
_entity.type
_entity.pdbx_description
1 polymer ?
#
loop_
_entity_poly.entity_id
_entity_poly.type
_entity_poly.pdbx_seq_one_letter_code
_entity_poly.pdbx_strand_id
1 'polypeptide(L)'
;MDAVIQVRECWATPTNNSEDQFTYGLIKNNCPALEAEHVQIDNAPLQRHFRWSSPVFRFTTSSRVYVHCYVSICFTNMQQCSKSDCQQRFRRRRSIDDVSKEQWNEEALLSVGPIFLDKDVENVNSNIFFDDVLKNNDADHYHDRDRATINWFFVVAVCVVMSIILCIVIILFIIRRKRNNQHSVET
;
A
#
# COMPACT_ATOMS: atom_id res chain seq x y z
N MET A 1 36.99 -14.32 -19.95
CA MET A 1 36.99 -12.96 -19.38
C MET A 1 35.53 -12.59 -19.23
N ASP A 2 35.04 -12.45 -18.00
CA ASP A 2 33.63 -12.28 -17.77
C ASP A 2 33.37 -10.82 -17.40
N ALA A 3 32.61 -10.14 -18.25
CA ALA A 3 32.14 -8.78 -18.04
C ALA A 3 30.76 -8.82 -17.39
N VAL A 4 30.57 -8.04 -16.33
CA VAL A 4 29.35 -7.98 -15.54
C VAL A 4 28.84 -6.54 -15.57
N ILE A 5 27.56 -6.35 -15.89
CA ILE A 5 26.92 -5.03 -15.81
C ILE A 5 26.65 -4.70 -14.34
N GLN A 6 27.08 -3.52 -13.91
CA GLN A 6 26.74 -2.94 -12.61
C GLN A 6 25.82 -1.75 -12.79
N VAL A 7 24.76 -1.69 -11.97
CA VAL A 7 23.87 -0.53 -11.88
C VAL A 7 24.20 0.21 -10.59
N ARG A 8 24.77 1.40 -10.74
CA ARG A 8 25.27 2.21 -9.63
C ARG A 8 24.13 2.98 -8.98
N GLU A 9 23.33 3.65 -9.80
CA GLU A 9 22.18 4.39 -9.33
C GLU A 9 21.12 4.39 -10.42
N CYS A 10 19.86 4.22 -10.04
CA CYS A 10 18.73 4.56 -10.90
C CYS A 10 17.77 5.44 -10.13
N TRP A 11 17.24 6.46 -10.79
CA TRP A 11 16.27 7.38 -10.23
C TRP A 11 15.27 7.81 -11.29
N ALA A 12 14.18 8.40 -10.85
CA ALA A 12 13.15 8.91 -11.72
C ALA A 12 12.92 10.40 -11.53
N THR A 13 12.54 11.08 -12.61
CA THR A 13 12.27 12.52 -12.68
C THR A 13 10.97 12.79 -13.46
N PRO A 14 10.30 13.93 -13.22
CA PRO A 14 9.08 14.32 -13.95
C PRO A 14 9.36 14.90 -15.34
N THR A 15 10.63 15.21 -15.64
CA THR A 15 11.09 15.78 -16.92
C THR A 15 12.22 14.94 -17.51
N ASN A 16 12.56 15.13 -18.78
CA ASN A 16 13.68 14.42 -19.40
C ASN A 16 15.06 14.86 -18.86
N ASN A 17 15.10 15.81 -17.93
CA ASN A 17 16.34 16.23 -17.30
C ASN A 17 16.70 15.24 -16.19
N SER A 18 17.85 14.60 -16.30
CA SER A 18 18.37 13.70 -15.26
C SER A 18 18.74 14.44 -13.97
N GLU A 19 19.01 15.74 -14.06
CA GLU A 19 19.34 16.63 -12.95
C GLU A 19 18.12 17.45 -12.48
N ASP A 20 16.90 16.97 -12.74
CA ASP A 20 15.70 17.59 -12.19
C ASP A 20 15.79 17.68 -10.67
N GLN A 21 15.32 18.78 -10.09
CA GLN A 21 15.28 18.98 -8.64
C GLN A 21 14.41 17.93 -7.92
N PHE A 22 13.44 17.35 -8.62
CA PHE A 22 12.56 16.31 -8.10
C PHE A 22 13.01 14.95 -8.62
N THR A 23 13.76 14.24 -7.78
CA THR A 23 14.21 12.87 -8.04
C THR A 23 13.57 11.89 -7.08
N TYR A 24 13.33 10.66 -7.55
CA TYR A 24 13.01 9.54 -6.70
C TYR A 24 13.97 8.37 -6.95
N GLY A 25 14.70 7.92 -5.94
CA GLY A 25 15.65 6.83 -6.03
C GLY A 25 14.96 5.47 -6.17
N LEU A 26 15.43 4.67 -7.13
CA LEU A 26 14.90 3.34 -7.44
C LEU A 26 15.92 2.26 -7.10
N ILE A 27 17.17 2.45 -7.51
CA ILE A 27 18.29 1.51 -7.32
C ILE A 27 19.50 2.30 -6.80
N LYS A 28 20.22 1.76 -5.82
CA LYS A 28 21.52 2.24 -5.35
C LYS A 28 22.47 1.07 -5.09
N ASN A 29 23.63 1.08 -5.74
CA ASN A 29 24.66 0.03 -5.71
C ASN A 29 24.08 -1.39 -5.90
N ASN A 30 23.45 -1.64 -7.05
CA ASN A 30 22.86 -2.93 -7.43
C ASN A 30 21.74 -3.43 -6.49
N CYS A 31 21.19 -2.57 -5.64
CA CYS A 31 20.16 -2.88 -4.67
C CYS A 31 19.00 -1.88 -4.76
N PRO A 32 17.78 -2.24 -4.33
CA PRO A 32 16.70 -1.27 -4.20
C PRO A 32 17.13 -0.08 -3.35
N ALA A 33 16.78 1.14 -3.76
CA ALA A 33 16.96 2.32 -2.93
C ALA A 33 16.11 2.19 -1.65
N LEU A 34 16.53 2.85 -0.56
CA LEU A 34 15.83 2.73 0.72
C LEU A 34 14.39 3.26 0.68
N GLU A 35 14.15 4.28 -0.14
CA GLU A 35 12.82 4.84 -0.39
C GLU A 35 11.96 3.99 -1.33
N ALA A 36 12.54 2.98 -2.00
CA ALA A 36 11.90 2.16 -3.02
C ALA A 36 11.35 0.83 -2.45
N GLU A 37 10.32 0.92 -1.60
CA GLU A 37 9.76 -0.16 -0.78
C GLU A 37 9.37 -1.45 -1.54
N HIS A 38 9.12 -1.35 -2.86
CA HIS A 38 8.64 -2.47 -3.67
C HIS A 38 9.48 -2.76 -4.93
N VAL A 39 10.69 -2.21 -5.05
CA VAL A 39 11.57 -2.55 -6.18
C VAL A 39 12.13 -3.96 -6.00
N GLN A 40 11.87 -4.82 -6.97
CA GLN A 40 12.38 -6.18 -7.04
C GLN A 40 13.52 -6.24 -8.07
N ILE A 41 14.53 -7.03 -7.79
CA ILE A 41 15.67 -7.23 -8.70
C ILE A 41 15.70 -8.69 -9.14
N ASP A 42 15.55 -8.92 -10.44
CA ASP A 42 15.66 -10.21 -11.08
C ASP A 42 17.08 -10.42 -11.57
N ASN A 43 17.89 -10.99 -10.69
CA ASN A 43 19.30 -11.22 -10.95
C ASN A 43 19.54 -12.64 -11.46
N ALA A 44 19.93 -12.80 -12.73
CA ALA A 44 20.53 -14.05 -13.19
C ALA A 44 21.97 -14.18 -12.61
N PRO A 45 22.43 -15.36 -12.19
CA PRO A 45 23.85 -15.54 -11.88
C PRO A 45 24.65 -15.50 -13.19
N LEU A 46 25.64 -14.58 -13.31
CA LEU A 46 26.56 -14.34 -14.46
C LEU A 46 26.14 -13.24 -15.47
N GLN A 47 25.71 -12.08 -14.97
CA GLN A 47 24.91 -11.07 -15.70
C GLN A 47 25.56 -10.31 -16.86
N ARG A 48 25.10 -10.64 -18.07
CA ARG A 48 25.07 -9.71 -19.23
C ARG A 48 23.88 -8.75 -19.20
N HIS A 49 23.01 -8.84 -18.21
CA HIS A 49 21.82 -8.00 -18.07
C HIS A 49 21.45 -7.85 -16.59
N PHE A 50 21.00 -6.66 -16.22
CA PHE A 50 20.44 -6.35 -14.91
C PHE A 50 18.97 -6.00 -15.09
N ARG A 51 18.06 -6.75 -14.46
CA ARG A 51 16.62 -6.53 -14.56
C ARG A 51 16.06 -6.18 -13.19
N TRP A 52 15.25 -5.14 -13.14
CA TRP A 52 14.48 -4.79 -11.96
C TRP A 52 13.06 -4.46 -12.36
N SER A 53 12.14 -4.59 -11.41
CA SER A 53 10.73 -4.25 -11.59
C SER A 53 10.22 -3.49 -10.36
N SER A 54 9.20 -2.68 -10.55
CA SER A 54 8.55 -1.91 -9.49
C SER A 54 7.05 -1.81 -9.81
N PRO A 55 6.16 -1.82 -8.79
CA PRO A 55 4.76 -1.46 -9.00
C PRO A 55 4.64 -0.09 -9.65
N VAL A 56 3.61 0.07 -10.48
CA VAL A 56 3.37 1.23 -11.36
C VAL A 56 3.48 2.55 -10.58
N PHE A 57 4.67 3.15 -10.62
CA PHE A 57 5.02 4.55 -10.34
C PHE A 57 4.36 5.23 -9.12
N ARG A 58 4.13 4.51 -8.02
CA ARG A 58 3.62 5.09 -6.74
C ARG A 58 4.49 6.22 -6.17
N PHE A 59 5.68 6.37 -6.72
CA PHE A 59 6.71 7.25 -6.22
C PHE A 59 6.70 8.67 -6.78
N THR A 60 5.81 9.00 -7.72
CA THR A 60 5.73 10.34 -8.30
C THR A 60 4.28 10.76 -8.52
N THR A 61 4.02 12.04 -8.29
CA THR A 61 2.72 12.69 -8.54
C THR A 61 2.58 13.19 -9.98
N SER A 62 3.63 13.02 -10.80
CA SER A 62 3.64 13.45 -12.20
C SER A 62 3.05 12.39 -13.13
N SER A 63 2.20 12.82 -14.07
CA SER A 63 1.70 11.97 -15.17
C SER A 63 2.77 11.53 -16.18
N ARG A 64 4.01 12.04 -16.05
CA ARG A 64 5.15 11.71 -16.90
C ARG A 64 6.33 11.34 -16.02
N VAL A 65 6.95 10.22 -16.34
CA VAL A 65 8.11 9.70 -15.62
C VAL A 65 9.23 9.41 -16.60
N TYR A 66 10.41 9.90 -16.30
CA TYR A 66 11.65 9.52 -16.95
C TYR A 66 12.48 8.76 -15.92
N VAL A 67 13.11 7.67 -16.34
CA VAL A 67 13.98 6.86 -15.51
C VAL A 67 15.39 7.00 -16.03
N HIS A 68 16.31 7.34 -15.15
CA HIS A 68 17.72 7.53 -15.42
C HIS A 68 18.52 6.50 -14.62
N CYS A 69 19.58 5.96 -15.20
CA CYS A 69 20.46 5.01 -14.55
C CYS A 69 21.93 5.27 -14.90
N TYR A 70 22.81 5.30 -13.90
CA TYR A 70 24.24 5.14 -14.08
C TYR A 70 24.60 3.65 -14.10
N VAL A 71 25.21 3.22 -15.21
CA VAL A 71 25.64 1.85 -15.41
C VAL A 71 27.13 1.77 -15.73
N SER A 72 27.78 0.71 -15.28
CA SER A 72 29.19 0.47 -15.56
C SER A 72 29.45 -1.00 -15.87
N ILE A 73 30.59 -1.29 -16.50
CA ILE A 73 31.02 -2.65 -16.80
C ILE A 73 32.14 -3.00 -15.82
N CYS A 74 32.01 -4.13 -15.13
CA CYS A 74 33.04 -4.68 -14.28
C CYS A 74 33.61 -5.96 -14.87
N PHE A 75 34.94 -6.05 -14.94
CA PHE A 75 35.63 -7.23 -15.42
C PHE A 75 36.15 -8.05 -14.24
N THR A 76 35.67 -9.28 -14.09
CA THR A 76 35.91 -10.14 -12.92
C THR A 76 37.37 -10.54 -12.71
N ASN A 77 38.20 -10.42 -13.75
CA ASN A 77 39.64 -10.68 -13.71
C ASN A 77 40.46 -9.47 -13.24
N MET A 78 39.92 -8.26 -13.33
CA MET A 78 40.62 -7.02 -12.97
C MET A 78 40.26 -6.53 -11.57
N GLN A 79 39.01 -6.75 -11.14
CA GLN A 79 38.54 -6.30 -9.84
C GLN A 79 37.44 -7.22 -9.29
N GLN A 80 37.30 -7.20 -7.95
CA GLN A 80 36.15 -7.79 -7.28
C GLN A 80 34.87 -7.01 -7.64
N CYS A 81 34.05 -7.55 -8.54
CA CYS A 81 32.75 -6.96 -8.87
C CYS A 81 31.82 -6.97 -7.66
N SER A 82 31.00 -5.92 -7.54
CA SER A 82 29.99 -5.80 -6.48
C SER A 82 29.02 -6.96 -6.59
N LYS A 83 28.85 -7.69 -5.49
CA LYS A 83 27.83 -8.74 -5.37
C LYS A 83 26.56 -8.09 -4.83
N SER A 84 25.40 -8.44 -5.40
CA SER A 84 24.09 -7.93 -5.02
C SER A 84 23.59 -8.47 -3.67
N ASP A 85 24.45 -8.51 -2.63
CA ASP A 85 24.00 -8.86 -1.28
C ASP A 85 23.36 -7.62 -0.62
N CYS A 86 22.09 -7.43 -0.94
CA CYS A 86 21.31 -6.31 -0.44
C CYS A 86 20.87 -6.51 1.03
N GLN A 87 21.01 -7.72 1.60
CA GLN A 87 20.56 -8.01 2.97
C GLN A 87 21.40 -7.30 4.03
N GLN A 88 22.67 -7.03 3.74
CA GLN A 88 23.55 -6.32 4.67
C GLN A 88 23.27 -4.81 4.72
N ARG A 89 22.67 -4.23 3.68
CA ARG A 89 22.42 -2.78 3.59
C ARG A 89 21.32 -2.32 4.55
N PHE A 90 20.25 -3.10 4.71
CA PHE A 90 19.16 -2.79 5.65
C PHE A 90 19.60 -2.82 7.13
N ARG A 91 20.66 -3.58 7.47
CA ARG A 91 21.22 -3.64 8.83
C ARG A 91 22.22 -2.52 9.13
N ARG A 92 22.88 -1.95 8.12
CA ARG A 92 23.91 -0.89 8.28
C ARG A 92 23.32 0.53 8.29
N ARG A 93 22.30 0.80 9.11
CA ARG A 93 21.79 2.17 9.34
C ARG A 93 22.81 3.15 9.95
N ARG A 94 24.11 2.81 10.08
CA ARG A 94 25.13 3.60 10.79
C ARG A 94 26.54 3.64 10.17
N SER A 95 26.80 3.02 9.03
CA SER A 95 28.07 3.27 8.32
C SER A 95 27.81 4.24 7.19
N ILE A 96 28.49 5.39 7.24
CA ILE A 96 28.71 6.28 6.09
C ILE A 96 28.89 5.40 4.86
N ASP A 97 28.09 5.66 3.82
CA ASP A 97 28.12 4.94 2.54
C ASP A 97 29.59 4.69 2.19
N ASP A 98 29.97 3.42 2.10
CA ASP A 98 31.33 3.02 1.75
C ASP A 98 31.53 3.43 0.29
N VAL A 99 31.96 4.69 0.10
CA VAL A 99 32.53 5.23 -1.13
C VAL A 99 33.82 4.46 -1.33
N SER A 100 33.67 3.19 -1.69
CA SER A 100 34.74 2.32 -2.12
C SER A 100 35.20 2.88 -3.45
N LYS A 101 36.17 3.79 -3.33
CA LYS A 101 37.13 4.27 -4.32
C LYS A 101 36.63 4.20 -5.75
N GLU A 102 36.19 5.35 -6.23
CA GLU A 102 36.16 5.78 -7.62
C GLU A 102 37.52 5.46 -8.26
N GLN A 103 37.65 4.24 -8.79
CA GLN A 103 38.83 3.84 -9.51
C GLN A 103 38.37 3.21 -10.80
N TRP A 104 38.07 4.11 -11.75
CA TRP A 104 37.88 3.89 -13.18
C TRP A 104 36.87 2.79 -13.56
N ASN A 105 35.60 3.19 -13.64
CA ASN A 105 34.73 2.71 -14.72
C ASN A 105 34.01 3.95 -15.28
N GLU A 106 34.14 4.23 -16.58
CA GLU A 106 33.28 5.22 -17.23
C GLU A 106 31.83 4.80 -17.03
N GLU A 107 31.07 5.57 -16.25
CA GLU A 107 29.66 5.31 -16.02
C GLU A 107 28.87 5.90 -17.19
N ALA A 108 28.06 5.05 -17.83
CA ALA A 108 27.13 5.49 -18.86
C ALA A 108 25.81 5.90 -18.20
N LEU A 109 25.32 7.10 -18.52
CA LEU A 109 23.97 7.53 -18.16
C LEU A 109 22.98 7.02 -19.21
N LEU A 110 22.07 6.14 -18.80
CA LEU A 110 20.98 5.64 -19.63
C LEU A 110 19.67 6.28 -19.16
N SER A 111 18.85 6.73 -20.10
CA SER A 111 17.56 7.38 -19.79
C SER A 111 16.44 6.75 -20.62
N VAL A 112 15.28 6.52 -19.99
CA VAL A 112 14.09 5.95 -20.62
C VAL A 112 12.88 6.80 -20.24
N GLY A 113 12.10 7.23 -21.22
CA GLY A 113 10.86 7.95 -21.00
C GLY A 113 10.41 8.75 -22.23
N PRO A 114 9.26 9.45 -22.14
CA PRO A 114 8.37 9.46 -20.98
C PRO A 114 7.55 8.16 -20.86
N ILE A 115 7.39 7.68 -19.64
CA ILE A 115 6.34 6.74 -19.27
C ILE A 115 5.16 7.56 -18.75
N PHE A 116 4.01 7.42 -19.39
CA PHE A 116 2.80 8.15 -19.02
C PHE A 116 2.02 7.37 -17.96
N LEU A 117 1.67 8.03 -16.87
CA LEU A 117 0.73 7.49 -15.89
C LEU A 117 -0.67 7.86 -16.35
N ASP A 118 -1.46 6.85 -16.68
CA ASP A 118 -2.86 7.07 -17.01
C ASP A 118 -3.60 7.54 -15.76
N LYS A 119 -4.31 8.66 -15.90
CA LYS A 119 -5.09 9.27 -14.82
C LYS A 119 -6.39 8.54 -14.55
N ASP A 120 -6.72 7.51 -15.33
CA ASP A 120 -7.92 6.69 -15.09
C ASP A 120 -7.84 5.84 -13.79
N VAL A 121 -6.72 5.91 -13.06
CA VAL A 121 -6.60 5.51 -11.64
C VAL A 121 -7.14 6.58 -10.68
N GLU A 122 -7.79 7.63 -11.15
CA GLU A 122 -8.58 8.57 -10.33
C GLU A 122 -10.04 8.07 -10.15
N ASN A 123 -10.47 7.07 -10.96
CA ASN A 123 -11.78 6.42 -10.86
C ASN A 123 -11.73 4.97 -10.37
N VAL A 124 -10.55 4.44 -10.05
CA VAL A 124 -10.48 3.34 -9.09
C VAL A 124 -10.65 4.02 -7.74
N ASN A 125 -11.86 3.89 -7.15
CA ASN A 125 -12.17 4.35 -5.80
C ASN A 125 -10.90 4.33 -4.95
N SER A 126 -10.57 5.48 -4.35
CA SER A 126 -9.43 5.73 -3.46
C SER A 126 -9.30 4.78 -2.24
N ASN A 127 -10.07 3.70 -2.24
CA ASN A 127 -10.05 2.55 -1.33
C ASN A 127 -9.14 1.41 -1.84
N ILE A 128 -8.55 1.51 -3.03
CA ILE A 128 -7.58 0.51 -3.52
C ILE A 128 -6.19 1.16 -3.50
N PHE A 129 -5.37 0.74 -2.53
CA PHE A 129 -3.91 0.88 -2.43
C PHE A 129 -3.29 1.83 -1.37
N PHE A 130 -4.06 2.61 -0.59
CA PHE A 130 -3.52 3.29 0.62
C PHE A 130 -4.00 2.69 1.96
N ASP A 131 -5.02 1.83 1.96
CA ASP A 131 -5.49 1.16 3.19
C ASP A 131 -4.57 0.04 3.67
N ASP A 132 -3.84 -0.66 2.77
CA ASP A 132 -3.01 -1.82 3.17
C ASP A 132 -1.68 -1.43 3.84
N VAL A 133 -1.17 -0.20 3.61
CA VAL A 133 0.10 0.25 4.23
C VAL A 133 -0.14 0.90 5.60
N LEU A 134 -1.29 1.54 5.81
CA LEU A 134 -1.66 2.14 7.11
C LEU A 134 -2.39 1.16 8.05
N LYS A 135 -2.98 0.05 7.55
CA LYS A 135 -3.54 -1.00 8.42
C LYS A 135 -2.53 -1.98 9.01
N ASN A 136 -1.25 -1.87 8.68
CA ASN A 136 -0.25 -2.82 9.18
C ASN A 136 0.38 -2.44 10.53
N ASN A 137 -0.05 -1.35 11.18
CA ASN A 137 0.52 -0.93 12.45
C ASN A 137 -0.46 -0.58 13.58
N ASP A 138 -1.76 -0.82 13.43
CA ASP A 138 -2.69 -0.72 14.56
C ASP A 138 -3.83 -1.74 14.49
N ALA A 139 -4.00 -2.47 15.60
CA ALA A 139 -5.14 -3.32 15.98
C ALA A 139 -5.05 -4.85 15.76
N ASP A 140 -3.94 -5.48 16.15
CA ASP A 140 -3.97 -6.88 16.63
C ASP A 140 -4.21 -6.93 18.15
N HIS A 141 -5.43 -6.61 18.59
CA HIS A 141 -6.08 -7.22 19.76
C HIS A 141 -7.54 -6.72 19.91
N TYR A 142 -8.48 -7.23 19.11
CA TYR A 142 -9.91 -7.15 19.47
C TYR A 142 -10.58 -8.51 19.35
N HIS A 143 -11.11 -8.93 20.50
CA HIS A 143 -11.72 -10.21 20.74
C HIS A 143 -12.98 -10.37 19.87
N ASP A 144 -12.96 -11.40 19.03
CA ASP A 144 -14.12 -11.90 18.30
C ASP A 144 -15.29 -12.16 19.27
N ARG A 145 -16.45 -11.53 18.99
CA ARG A 145 -17.73 -11.86 19.62
C ARG A 145 -18.87 -11.60 18.63
N ASP A 146 -19.32 -12.67 18.03
CA ASP A 146 -20.65 -12.96 17.47
C ASP A 146 -21.59 -11.78 17.16
N ARG A 147 -21.76 -11.62 15.86
CA ARG A 147 -22.73 -10.86 15.09
C ARG A 147 -24.19 -11.07 15.56
N ALA A 148 -24.77 -10.06 16.21
CA ALA A 148 -26.21 -9.89 16.34
C ALA A 148 -26.72 -8.76 15.43
N THR A 149 -26.62 -8.93 14.12
CA THR A 149 -27.36 -8.08 13.17
C THR A 149 -28.83 -8.51 13.18
N ILE A 150 -29.59 -8.05 14.17
CA ILE A 150 -31.03 -8.28 14.26
C ILE A 150 -31.68 -7.65 13.03
N ASN A 151 -32.20 -8.49 12.14
CA ASN A 151 -32.83 -8.04 10.91
C ASN A 151 -34.02 -7.14 11.29
N TRP A 152 -33.93 -5.86 10.93
CA TRP A 152 -34.79 -4.76 11.39
C TRP A 152 -36.29 -5.07 11.26
N PHE A 153 -36.67 -5.91 10.29
CA PHE A 153 -38.01 -6.44 10.12
C PHE A 153 -38.56 -7.16 11.37
N PHE A 154 -37.75 -7.94 12.08
CA PHE A 154 -38.18 -8.61 13.31
C PHE A 154 -38.42 -7.63 14.45
N VAL A 155 -37.59 -6.58 14.56
CA VAL A 155 -37.78 -5.53 15.56
C VAL A 155 -39.10 -4.80 15.31
N VAL A 156 -39.34 -4.41 14.05
CA VAL A 156 -40.59 -3.76 13.65
C VAL A 156 -41.80 -4.67 13.91
N ALA A 157 -41.71 -5.96 13.56
CA ALA A 157 -42.78 -6.92 13.80
C ALA A 157 -43.11 -7.06 15.30
N VAL A 158 -42.11 -7.16 16.17
CA VAL A 158 -42.31 -7.27 17.62
C VAL A 158 -42.94 -6.00 18.19
N CYS A 159 -42.49 -4.81 17.76
CA CYS A 159 -43.09 -3.54 18.19
C CYS A 159 -44.57 -3.44 17.81
N VAL A 160 -44.96 -3.90 16.63
CA VAL A 160 -46.37 -3.91 16.18
C VAL A 160 -47.21 -4.88 17.00
N VAL A 161 -46.68 -6.07 17.31
CA VAL A 161 -47.42 -7.04 18.15
C VAL A 161 -47.62 -6.49 19.57
N MET A 162 -46.59 -5.87 20.16
CA MET A 162 -46.67 -5.31 21.50
C MET A 162 -47.66 -4.15 21.59
N SER A 163 -47.73 -3.28 20.57
CA SER A 163 -48.71 -2.19 20.55
C SER A 163 -50.15 -2.70 20.46
N ILE A 164 -50.41 -3.74 19.65
CA ILE A 164 -51.73 -4.38 19.56
C ILE A 164 -52.14 -4.97 20.91
N ILE A 165 -51.24 -5.69 21.59
CA ILE A 165 -51.53 -6.28 22.91
C ILE A 165 -51.87 -5.19 23.94
N LEU A 166 -51.12 -4.09 23.97
CA LEU A 166 -51.40 -2.97 24.88
C LEU A 166 -52.76 -2.34 24.60
N CYS A 167 -53.12 -2.13 23.33
CA CYS A 167 -54.43 -1.62 22.96
C CYS A 167 -55.56 -2.54 23.46
N ILE A 168 -55.41 -3.86 23.30
CA ILE A 168 -56.40 -4.84 23.78
C ILE A 168 -56.53 -4.77 25.30
N VAL A 169 -55.42 -4.72 26.05
CA VAL A 169 -55.44 -4.63 27.52
C VAL A 169 -56.12 -3.34 27.97
N ILE A 170 -55.84 -2.20 27.33
CA ILE A 170 -56.47 -0.92 27.65
C ILE A 170 -57.97 -0.98 27.38
N ILE A 171 -58.39 -1.54 26.24
CA ILE A 171 -59.82 -1.71 25.91
C ILE A 171 -60.51 -2.59 26.95
N LEU A 172 -59.90 -3.73 27.31
CA LEU A 172 -60.43 -4.62 28.34
C LEU A 172 -60.49 -3.95 29.71
N PHE A 173 -59.52 -3.11 30.06
CA PHE A 173 -59.53 -2.33 31.29
C PHE A 173 -60.63 -1.28 31.29
N ILE A 174 -60.86 -0.58 30.18
CA ILE A 174 -61.96 0.38 30.02
C ILE A 174 -63.30 -0.34 30.14
N ILE A 175 -63.47 -1.50 29.49
CA ILE A 175 -64.70 -2.31 29.58
C ILE A 175 -64.91 -2.81 31.01
N ARG A 176 -63.88 -3.34 31.67
CA ARG A 176 -63.95 -3.80 33.07
C ARG A 176 -64.27 -2.66 34.03
N ARG A 177 -63.64 -1.49 33.83
CA ARG A 177 -63.91 -0.29 34.63
C ARG A 177 -65.35 0.19 34.43
N LYS A 178 -65.84 0.19 33.18
CA LYS A 178 -67.25 0.52 32.88
C LYS A 178 -68.21 -0.47 33.53
N ARG A 179 -67.89 -1.78 33.51
CA ARG A 179 -68.70 -2.84 34.16
C ARG A 179 -68.69 -2.72 35.68
N ASN A 180 -67.55 -2.45 36.31
CA ASN A 180 -67.47 -2.25 37.77
C ASN A 180 -68.20 -0.98 38.21
N ASN A 181 -68.13 0.10 37.42
CA ASN A 181 -68.89 1.32 37.69
C ASN A 181 -70.41 1.12 37.55
N GLN A 182 -70.87 0.16 36.73
CA GLN A 182 -72.29 -0.21 36.68
C GLN A 182 -72.71 -1.07 37.89
N HIS A 183 -71.83 -1.91 38.41
CA HIS A 183 -72.11 -2.75 39.58
C HIS A 183 -72.12 -1.97 40.91
N SER A 184 -71.51 -0.78 40.97
CA SER A 184 -71.59 0.16 42.09
C SER A 184 -72.84 1.08 42.06
N VAL A 185 -73.73 0.90 41.09
CA VAL A 185 -75.00 1.66 40.97
C VAL A 185 -76.21 0.79 41.35
N GLU A 186 -76.03 -0.52 41.59
CA GLU A 186 -77.12 -1.46 41.95
C GLU A 186 -76.96 -2.06 43.37
N THR A 187 -76.33 -1.32 44.29
CA THR A 187 -76.38 -1.54 45.74
C THR A 187 -76.61 -0.23 46.47
#